data_AF-A0A1B6HXV5-F1
#
_entry.id   AF-A0A1B6HXV5-F1
#
_cell.length_a   1.000
_cell.length_b   1.000
_cell.length_c   1.000
_cell.angle_alpha   90.00
_cell.angle_beta   90.00
_cell.angle_gamma   90.00
#
_symmetry.space_group_name_H-M   'P 1'
#
loop_
_entity.id
_entity.type
_entity.pdbx_description
1 polymer ?
#
loop_
_entity_poly.entity_id
_entity_poly.type
_entity_poly.pdbx_seq_one_letter_code
_entity_poly.pdbx_strand_id
1 'polypeptide(L)'
;IKSVKWNMLHVSAQESTGKKIVNSNAIQWNGDKFVKYNAESYEKSGTLHGKITWETHEQSPRTVTYRVDDSEDKVDLDLALEWEGKKADFSLKADVTSEPVYLKISSNVPDHGKFEIDISGKDNMESTETLITVVGNGKKMAFHARHSKSKTSPSLDIGLELPQGKSRFYGKLETKGEAHYSVESKIEWLTNGGGTFVS
;
A
#
# COMPACT_ATOMS: atom_id res chain seq x y z
N ILE A 1 -29.86 -30.79 16.99
CA ILE A 1 -30.44 -29.91 15.94
C ILE A 1 -31.78 -30.50 15.55
N LYS A 2 -32.87 -29.73 15.60
CA LYS A 2 -34.25 -30.23 15.40
C LYS A 2 -34.73 -30.09 13.95
N SER A 3 -34.16 -29.16 13.20
CA SER A 3 -34.43 -28.94 11.78
C SER A 3 -33.25 -28.23 11.13
N VAL A 4 -33.00 -28.53 9.86
CA VAL A 4 -32.00 -27.85 9.02
C VAL A 4 -32.64 -27.58 7.67
N LYS A 5 -32.42 -26.37 7.15
CA LYS A 5 -32.71 -25.98 5.76
C LYS A 5 -31.44 -25.43 5.15
N TRP A 6 -31.12 -25.88 3.95
CA TRP A 6 -29.96 -25.43 3.22
C TRP A 6 -30.36 -25.03 1.81
N ASN A 7 -29.97 -23.82 1.41
CA ASN A 7 -30.16 -23.29 0.07
C ASN A 7 -28.81 -22.92 -0.51
N MET A 8 -28.56 -23.34 -1.76
CA MET A 8 -27.36 -23.01 -2.51
C MET A 8 -27.74 -22.56 -3.90
N LEU A 9 -27.07 -21.51 -4.38
CA LEU A 9 -27.14 -21.03 -5.75
C LEU A 9 -25.72 -20.81 -6.26
N HIS A 10 -25.44 -21.31 -7.45
CA HIS A 10 -24.25 -20.98 -8.22
C HIS A 10 -24.67 -20.63 -9.63
N VAL A 11 -24.28 -19.45 -10.10
CA VAL A 11 -24.50 -18.99 -11.47
C VAL A 11 -23.19 -18.47 -12.02
N SER A 12 -22.82 -18.93 -13.21
CA SER A 12 -21.69 -18.41 -13.98
C SER A 12 -22.21 -18.09 -15.38
N ALA A 13 -22.21 -16.82 -15.74
CA ALA A 13 -22.71 -16.34 -17.03
C ALA A 13 -21.63 -15.54 -17.76
N GLN A 14 -21.43 -15.87 -19.04
CA GLN A 14 -20.67 -15.01 -19.94
C GLN A 14 -21.59 -13.86 -20.37
N GLU A 15 -21.18 -12.63 -20.09
CA GLU A 15 -21.83 -11.41 -20.57
C GLU A 15 -21.01 -10.82 -21.73
N SER A 16 -21.57 -9.85 -22.46
CA SER A 16 -20.94 -9.24 -23.63
C SER A 16 -19.59 -8.57 -23.35
N THR A 17 -19.30 -8.25 -22.09
CA THR A 17 -18.10 -7.50 -21.68
C THR A 17 -17.23 -8.21 -20.65
N GLY A 18 -17.58 -9.43 -20.23
CA GLY A 18 -16.88 -10.16 -19.17
C GLY A 18 -17.66 -11.38 -18.68
N LYS A 19 -17.21 -11.98 -17.59
CA LYS A 19 -17.85 -13.12 -16.93
C LYS A 19 -18.37 -12.69 -15.57
N LYS A 20 -19.65 -12.94 -15.31
CA LYS A 20 -20.29 -12.72 -14.01
C LYS A 20 -20.44 -14.06 -13.30
N ILE A 21 -20.01 -14.13 -12.05
CA ILE A 21 -20.17 -15.28 -11.16
C ILE A 21 -20.95 -14.84 -9.93
N VAL A 22 -22.00 -15.58 -9.58
CA VAL A 22 -22.82 -15.37 -8.39
C VAL A 22 -22.86 -16.66 -7.58
N ASN A 23 -22.54 -16.56 -6.30
CA ASN A 23 -22.59 -17.65 -5.33
C ASN A 23 -23.43 -17.21 -4.14
N SER A 24 -24.46 -17.97 -3.80
CA SER A 24 -25.24 -17.75 -2.58
C SER A 24 -25.36 -19.05 -1.81
N ASN A 25 -25.17 -18.98 -0.50
CA ASN A 25 -25.33 -20.12 0.39
C ASN A 25 -26.02 -19.66 1.68
N ALA A 26 -27.07 -20.36 2.09
CA ALA A 26 -27.79 -20.06 3.31
C ALA A 26 -28.14 -21.34 4.05
N ILE A 27 -27.66 -21.46 5.28
CA ILE A 27 -27.96 -22.57 6.18
C ILE A 27 -28.76 -22.00 7.35
N GLN A 28 -29.91 -22.59 7.63
CA GLN A 28 -30.77 -22.25 8.75
C GLN A 28 -31.05 -23.50 9.58
N TRP A 29 -31.01 -23.41 10.90
CA TRP A 29 -31.31 -24.52 11.79
C TRP A 29 -32.09 -24.06 13.02
N ASN A 30 -32.89 -24.97 13.56
CA ASN A 30 -33.75 -24.75 14.74
C ASN A 30 -34.73 -23.56 14.61
N GLY A 31 -34.93 -23.00 13.41
CA GLY A 31 -35.89 -21.93 13.12
C GLY A 31 -35.30 -20.52 13.21
N ASP A 32 -34.42 -20.26 14.16
CA ASP A 32 -33.86 -18.94 14.47
C ASP A 32 -32.38 -18.78 14.13
N LYS A 33 -31.61 -19.87 14.10
CA LYS A 33 -30.17 -19.82 13.83
C LYS A 33 -29.88 -19.90 12.34
N PHE A 34 -28.99 -19.03 11.87
CA PHE A 34 -28.61 -19.00 10.46
C PHE A 34 -27.19 -18.51 10.22
N VAL A 35 -26.69 -18.86 9.03
CA VAL A 35 -25.55 -18.25 8.35
C VAL A 35 -25.96 -18.04 6.90
N LYS A 36 -25.73 -16.84 6.36
CA LYS A 36 -25.91 -16.54 4.93
C LYS A 36 -24.65 -15.93 4.36
N TYR A 37 -24.36 -16.29 3.13
CA TYR A 37 -23.22 -15.83 2.36
C TYR A 37 -23.68 -15.56 0.93
N ASN A 38 -23.26 -14.44 0.37
CA ASN A 38 -23.48 -14.06 -1.02
C ASN A 38 -22.18 -13.49 -1.58
N ALA A 39 -21.72 -13.99 -2.71
CA ALA A 39 -20.61 -13.42 -3.45
C ALA A 39 -21.00 -13.17 -4.89
N GLU A 40 -20.67 -11.98 -5.38
CA GLU A 40 -20.79 -11.60 -6.77
C GLU A 40 -19.41 -11.16 -7.25
N SER A 41 -18.96 -11.74 -8.36
CA SER A 41 -17.67 -11.46 -8.98
C SER A 41 -17.87 -11.18 -10.45
N TYR A 42 -17.14 -10.21 -10.97
CA TYR A 42 -17.15 -9.78 -12.34
C TYR A 42 -15.71 -9.74 -12.84
N GLU A 43 -15.44 -10.54 -13.86
CA GLU A 43 -14.13 -10.69 -14.47
C GLU A 43 -14.18 -10.15 -15.89
N LYS A 44 -13.33 -9.18 -16.18
CA LYS A 44 -13.06 -8.64 -17.52
C LYS A 44 -11.55 -8.62 -17.70
N SER A 45 -11.05 -8.78 -18.92
CA SER A 45 -9.60 -8.81 -19.20
C SER A 45 -8.82 -7.73 -18.40
N GLY A 46 -7.97 -8.15 -17.46
CA GLY A 46 -7.15 -7.27 -16.61
C GLY A 46 -7.86 -6.64 -15.40
N THR A 47 -9.17 -6.85 -15.22
CA THR A 47 -9.97 -6.29 -14.12
C THR A 47 -10.86 -7.36 -13.48
N LEU A 48 -10.70 -7.56 -12.19
CA LEU A 48 -11.58 -8.38 -11.36
C LEU A 48 -12.19 -7.52 -10.26
N HIS A 49 -13.52 -7.45 -10.16
CA HIS A 49 -14.18 -6.77 -9.06
C HIS A 49 -15.38 -7.57 -8.55
N GLY A 50 -15.80 -7.27 -7.34
CA GLY A 50 -16.92 -7.98 -6.76
C GLY A 50 -17.27 -7.51 -5.37
N LYS A 51 -18.22 -8.22 -4.78
CA LYS A 51 -18.62 -8.04 -3.40
C LYS A 51 -18.95 -9.38 -2.77
N ILE A 52 -18.61 -9.51 -1.50
CA ILE A 52 -18.92 -10.65 -0.65
C ILE A 52 -19.68 -10.11 0.54
N THR A 53 -20.91 -10.58 0.74
CA THR A 53 -21.76 -10.24 1.87
C THR A 53 -22.03 -11.47 2.71
N TRP A 54 -21.91 -11.36 4.03
CA TRP A 54 -22.29 -12.43 4.94
C TRP A 54 -22.99 -11.89 6.17
N GLU A 55 -23.84 -12.73 6.76
CA GLU A 55 -24.55 -12.45 8.00
C GLU A 55 -24.78 -13.75 8.76
N THR A 56 -24.93 -13.64 10.08
CA THR A 56 -25.32 -14.75 10.94
C THR A 56 -26.42 -14.30 11.88
N HIS A 57 -27.05 -15.24 12.57
CA HIS A 57 -28.00 -14.91 13.64
C HIS A 57 -27.40 -14.09 14.80
N GLU A 58 -26.07 -14.06 14.94
CA GLU A 58 -25.36 -13.33 15.99
C GLU A 58 -24.67 -12.06 15.48
N GLN A 59 -24.50 -11.91 14.17
CA GLN A 59 -23.73 -10.83 13.56
C GLN A 59 -24.52 -10.16 12.44
N SER A 60 -24.57 -8.82 12.49
CA SER A 60 -25.13 -8.02 11.43
C SER A 60 -24.46 -8.30 10.08
N PRO A 61 -25.13 -7.98 8.96
CA PRO A 61 -24.52 -8.03 7.64
C PRO A 61 -23.18 -7.30 7.58
N ARG A 62 -22.22 -7.95 6.95
CA ARG A 62 -20.93 -7.37 6.57
C ARG A 62 -20.74 -7.53 5.07
N THR A 63 -20.17 -6.52 4.43
CA THR A 63 -19.88 -6.54 3.00
C THR A 63 -18.43 -6.17 2.76
N VAL A 64 -17.68 -7.07 2.12
CA VAL A 64 -16.41 -6.74 1.47
C VAL A 64 -16.70 -6.43 0.02
N THR A 65 -16.27 -5.27 -0.45
CA THR A 65 -16.12 -4.99 -1.88
C THR A 65 -14.65 -5.00 -2.23
N TYR A 66 -14.34 -5.50 -3.43
CA TYR A 66 -12.97 -5.58 -3.90
C TYR A 66 -12.90 -5.22 -5.37
N ARG A 67 -11.77 -4.65 -5.77
CA ARG A 67 -11.39 -4.39 -7.16
C ARG A 67 -9.90 -4.63 -7.30
N VAL A 68 -9.54 -5.34 -8.36
CA VAL A 68 -8.17 -5.63 -8.76
C VAL A 68 -8.09 -5.26 -10.23
N ASP A 69 -7.29 -4.25 -10.56
CA ASP A 69 -6.81 -4.00 -11.90
C ASP A 69 -5.37 -4.46 -11.96
N ASP A 70 -5.11 -5.54 -12.69
CA ASP A 70 -3.81 -6.17 -12.83
C ASP A 70 -3.37 -6.14 -14.30
N SER A 71 -2.19 -5.58 -14.52
CA SER A 71 -1.49 -5.53 -15.79
C SER A 71 -0.02 -5.83 -15.53
N GLU A 72 0.72 -6.23 -16.56
CA GLU A 72 2.11 -6.70 -16.45
C GLU A 72 3.01 -5.81 -15.57
N ASP A 73 2.81 -4.49 -15.62
CA ASP A 73 3.65 -3.50 -14.91
C ASP A 73 2.89 -2.64 -13.87
N LYS A 74 1.57 -2.83 -13.71
CA LYS A 74 0.75 -2.03 -12.79
C LYS A 74 -0.27 -2.88 -12.06
N VAL A 75 -0.37 -2.64 -10.76
CA VAL A 75 -1.35 -3.26 -9.89
C VAL A 75 -2.12 -2.17 -9.15
N ASP A 76 -3.45 -2.22 -9.22
CA ASP A 76 -4.36 -1.41 -8.39
C ASP A 76 -5.33 -2.36 -7.68
N LEU A 77 -5.22 -2.42 -6.36
CA LEU A 77 -6.07 -3.23 -5.48
C LEU A 77 -6.79 -2.31 -4.52
N ASP A 78 -8.12 -2.34 -4.54
CA ASP A 78 -8.97 -1.66 -3.57
C ASP A 78 -9.84 -2.69 -2.83
N LEU A 79 -9.90 -2.59 -1.52
CA LEU A 79 -10.75 -3.37 -0.62
C LEU A 79 -11.52 -2.42 0.28
N ALA A 80 -12.83 -2.62 0.42
CA ALA A 80 -13.64 -1.91 1.40
C ALA A 80 -14.54 -2.88 2.16
N LEU A 81 -14.44 -2.86 3.49
CA LEU A 81 -15.25 -3.64 4.41
C LEU A 81 -16.27 -2.71 5.09
N GLU A 82 -17.56 -3.03 4.97
CA GLU A 82 -18.66 -2.29 5.58
C GLU A 82 -19.42 -3.16 6.58
N TRP A 83 -19.72 -2.63 7.76
CA TRP A 83 -20.51 -3.28 8.80
C TRP A 83 -21.13 -2.23 9.72
N GLU A 84 -22.40 -2.35 10.10
CA GLU A 84 -23.03 -1.50 11.14
C GLU A 84 -22.83 0.02 10.94
N GLY A 85 -22.79 0.50 9.68
CA GLY A 85 -22.51 1.90 9.36
C GLY A 85 -21.04 2.32 9.47
N LYS A 86 -20.14 1.42 9.87
CA LYS A 86 -18.69 1.56 9.82
C LYS A 86 -18.16 1.09 8.46
N LYS A 87 -17.06 1.72 8.01
CA LYS A 87 -16.35 1.37 6.78
C LYS A 87 -14.85 1.38 7.02
N ALA A 88 -14.17 0.30 6.65
CA ALA A 88 -12.73 0.22 6.59
C ALA A 88 -12.28 0.07 5.13
N ASP A 89 -11.27 0.81 4.74
CA ASP A 89 -10.72 0.82 3.38
C ASP A 89 -9.25 0.38 3.40
N PHE A 90 -8.83 -0.31 2.35
CA PHE A 90 -7.44 -0.65 2.06
C PHE A 90 -7.21 -0.49 0.56
N SER A 91 -6.11 0.17 0.19
CA SER A 91 -5.72 0.34 -1.21
C SER A 91 -4.22 0.09 -1.36
N LEU A 92 -3.86 -0.62 -2.42
CA LEU A 92 -2.49 -0.85 -2.85
C LEU A 92 -2.38 -0.46 -4.31
N LYS A 93 -1.43 0.43 -4.64
CA LYS A 93 -1.16 0.86 -6.01
C LYS A 93 0.33 0.77 -6.30
N ALA A 94 0.71 0.03 -7.33
CA ALA A 94 2.08 -0.09 -7.78
C ALA A 94 2.17 0.18 -9.29
N ASP A 95 3.22 0.89 -9.72
CA ASP A 95 3.49 1.16 -11.14
C ASP A 95 5.00 1.15 -11.38
N VAL A 96 5.50 0.10 -12.05
CA VAL A 96 6.92 -0.04 -12.38
C VAL A 96 7.30 0.60 -13.73
N THR A 97 6.32 1.08 -14.50
CA THR A 97 6.57 1.86 -15.73
C THR A 97 6.72 3.36 -15.48
N SER A 98 6.29 3.81 -14.30
CA SER A 98 6.42 5.20 -13.89
C SER A 98 7.87 5.57 -13.57
N GLU A 99 8.21 6.85 -13.78
CA GLU A 99 9.52 7.41 -13.43
C GLU A 99 9.28 8.58 -12.45
N PRO A 100 9.57 8.43 -11.15
CA PRO A 100 10.09 7.25 -10.45
C PRO A 100 9.07 6.10 -10.35
N VAL A 101 9.55 4.85 -10.23
CA VAL A 101 8.68 3.71 -9.90
C VAL A 101 8.08 3.93 -8.51
N TYR A 102 6.86 3.46 -8.26
CA TYR A 102 6.24 3.65 -6.96
C TYR A 102 5.41 2.46 -6.47
N LEU A 103 5.28 2.39 -5.14
CA LEU A 103 4.33 1.57 -4.40
C LEU A 103 3.65 2.45 -3.35
N LYS A 104 2.32 2.50 -3.37
CA LYS A 104 1.49 3.19 -2.39
C LYS A 104 0.60 2.18 -1.68
N ILE A 105 0.59 2.24 -0.35
CA ILE A 105 -0.29 1.44 0.50
C ILE A 105 -1.05 2.42 1.37
N SER A 106 -2.37 2.33 1.39
CA SER A 106 -3.19 3.15 2.26
C SER A 106 -4.25 2.31 2.95
N SER A 107 -4.56 2.66 4.19
CA SER A 107 -5.66 2.05 4.92
C SER A 107 -6.33 3.10 5.80
N ASN A 108 -7.64 2.95 5.95
CA ASN A 108 -8.44 3.72 6.88
C ASN A 108 -9.33 2.77 7.65
N VAL A 109 -9.14 2.67 8.96
CA VAL A 109 -9.92 1.77 9.81
C VAL A 109 -10.60 2.61 10.90
N PRO A 110 -11.93 2.47 11.08
CA PRO A 110 -12.65 3.12 12.17
C PRO A 110 -11.95 2.85 13.50
N ASP A 111 -11.90 3.86 14.37
CA ASP A 111 -11.25 3.81 15.69
C ASP A 111 -9.70 3.69 15.67
N HIS A 112 -9.08 3.39 14.53
CA HIS A 112 -7.62 3.27 14.36
C HIS A 112 -7.00 4.35 13.46
N GLY A 113 -7.82 5.04 12.67
CA GLY A 113 -7.42 6.17 11.84
C GLY A 113 -6.86 5.79 10.46
N LYS A 114 -6.23 6.78 9.83
CA LYS A 114 -5.64 6.67 8.49
C LYS A 114 -4.14 6.35 8.59
N PHE A 115 -3.69 5.44 7.75
CA PHE A 115 -2.31 5.05 7.58
C PHE A 115 -1.94 5.02 6.08
N GLU A 116 -0.78 5.57 5.72
CA GLU A 116 -0.27 5.62 4.36
C GLU A 116 1.23 5.32 4.34
N ILE A 117 1.66 4.49 3.38
CA ILE A 117 3.06 4.27 3.02
C ILE A 117 3.21 4.58 1.55
N ASP A 118 4.11 5.50 1.21
CA ASP A 118 4.53 5.79 -0.15
C ASP A 118 6.01 5.42 -0.31
N ILE A 119 6.32 4.54 -1.25
CA ILE A 119 7.69 4.18 -1.62
C ILE A 119 7.88 4.62 -3.07
N SER A 120 8.95 5.34 -3.37
CA SER A 120 9.38 5.62 -4.73
C SER A 120 10.86 5.37 -4.92
N GLY A 121 11.21 4.92 -6.13
CA GLY A 121 12.58 4.58 -6.52
C GLY A 121 12.89 5.12 -7.90
N LYS A 122 14.11 5.61 -8.08
CA LYS A 122 14.61 6.06 -9.38
C LYS A 122 16.01 5.52 -9.57
N ASP A 123 16.28 4.91 -10.72
CA ASP A 123 17.64 4.52 -11.09
C ASP A 123 17.94 4.94 -12.52
N ASN A 124 18.87 5.88 -12.68
CA ASN A 124 19.29 6.35 -13.99
C ASN A 124 20.82 6.49 -14.06
N MET A 125 21.33 7.05 -15.16
CA MET A 125 22.77 7.24 -15.34
C MET A 125 23.39 8.24 -14.36
N GLU A 126 22.61 9.16 -13.80
CA GLU A 126 23.08 10.24 -12.94
C GLU A 126 23.02 9.87 -11.45
N SER A 127 22.01 9.10 -11.04
CA SER A 127 21.77 8.77 -9.65
C SER A 127 20.88 7.54 -9.43
N THR A 128 21.00 6.98 -8.23
CA THR A 128 20.02 6.08 -7.63
C THR A 128 19.35 6.80 -6.47
N GLU A 129 18.02 6.82 -6.42
CA GLU A 129 17.21 7.50 -5.41
C GLU A 129 16.15 6.54 -4.85
N THR A 130 15.93 6.62 -3.54
CA THR A 130 14.85 5.92 -2.84
C THR A 130 14.23 6.88 -1.84
N LEU A 131 12.91 6.97 -1.84
CA LEU A 131 12.12 7.72 -0.87
C LEU A 131 11.06 6.80 -0.28
N ILE A 132 11.00 6.75 1.05
CA ILE A 132 9.95 6.03 1.80
C ILE A 132 9.29 7.06 2.69
N THR A 133 8.00 7.27 2.55
CA THR A 133 7.19 8.13 3.42
C THR A 133 6.16 7.27 4.12
N VAL A 134 6.01 7.47 5.43
CA VAL A 134 4.99 6.82 6.26
C VAL A 134 4.20 7.90 6.98
N VAL A 135 2.88 7.90 6.83
CA VAL A 135 1.97 8.80 7.52
C VAL A 135 0.98 7.97 8.33
N GLY A 136 0.93 8.20 9.64
CA GLY A 136 -0.02 7.52 10.52
C GLY A 136 -0.53 8.48 11.58
N ASN A 137 -1.86 8.59 11.73
CA ASN A 137 -2.48 9.44 12.75
C ASN A 137 -1.94 10.89 12.77
N GLY A 138 -1.74 11.45 11.57
CA GLY A 138 -1.22 12.82 11.38
C GLY A 138 0.29 12.98 11.59
N LYS A 139 1.02 11.93 11.98
CA LYS A 139 2.48 11.95 12.10
C LYS A 139 3.12 11.43 10.82
N LYS A 140 4.10 12.18 10.31
CA LYS A 140 4.88 11.83 9.12
C LYS A 140 6.29 11.39 9.51
N MET A 141 6.75 10.31 8.90
CA MET A 141 8.14 9.87 8.88
C MET A 141 8.57 9.76 7.43
N ALA A 142 9.82 10.11 7.12
CA ALA A 142 10.38 9.92 5.79
C ALA A 142 11.82 9.43 5.87
N PHE A 143 12.18 8.52 4.99
CA PHE A 143 13.55 8.10 4.74
C PHE A 143 13.88 8.42 3.30
N HIS A 144 15.01 9.05 3.06
CA HIS A 144 15.54 9.26 1.71
C HIS A 144 16.97 8.75 1.62
N ALA A 145 17.31 8.18 0.47
CA ALA A 145 18.67 7.84 0.11
C ALA A 145 18.90 8.23 -1.34
N ARG A 146 19.99 8.94 -1.62
CA ARG A 146 20.41 9.36 -2.95
C ARG A 146 21.90 9.13 -3.11
N HIS A 147 22.26 8.39 -4.13
CA HIS A 147 23.64 8.19 -4.55
C HIS A 147 23.82 8.79 -5.95
N SER A 148 24.68 9.81 -6.08
CA SER A 148 25.08 10.33 -7.38
C SER A 148 26.18 9.46 -7.98
N LYS A 149 25.97 9.01 -9.22
CA LYS A 149 26.89 8.16 -9.98
C LYS A 149 27.94 8.95 -10.79
N SER A 150 28.11 10.23 -10.50
CA SER A 150 29.11 11.07 -11.19
C SER A 150 30.52 10.46 -11.06
N LYS A 151 31.25 10.41 -12.17
CA LYS A 151 32.64 9.90 -12.19
C LYS A 151 33.62 10.85 -11.51
N THR A 152 33.37 12.16 -11.60
CA THR A 152 34.25 13.20 -11.07
C THR A 152 33.79 13.72 -9.72
N SER A 153 32.52 13.54 -9.38
CA SER A 153 31.94 14.09 -8.17
C SER A 153 30.86 13.19 -7.52
N PRO A 154 31.14 11.90 -7.25
CA PRO A 154 30.14 11.03 -6.63
C PRO A 154 29.75 11.54 -5.24
N SER A 155 28.49 11.32 -4.87
CA SER A 155 27.98 11.75 -3.56
C SER A 155 26.96 10.76 -3.00
N LEU A 156 26.87 10.72 -1.68
CA LEU A 156 25.87 9.97 -0.94
C LEU A 156 25.13 10.92 -0.01
N ASP A 157 23.81 10.87 -0.04
CA ASP A 157 22.90 11.64 0.81
C ASP A 157 21.85 10.69 1.39
N ILE A 158 21.85 10.53 2.71
CA ILE A 158 20.89 9.69 3.43
C ILE A 158 20.24 10.57 4.49
N GLY A 159 18.92 10.52 4.60
CA GLY A 159 18.24 11.22 5.67
C GLY A 159 17.03 10.49 6.21
N LEU A 160 16.72 10.84 7.45
CA LEU A 160 15.62 10.32 8.23
C LEU A 160 14.89 11.50 8.87
N GLU A 161 13.64 11.71 8.47
CA GLU A 161 12.71 12.65 9.07
C GLU A 161 11.76 11.89 10.00
N LEU A 162 11.72 12.32 11.26
CA LEU A 162 10.80 11.82 12.27
C LEU A 162 9.99 13.01 12.82
N PRO A 163 8.85 12.78 13.49
CA PRO A 163 8.06 13.86 14.09
C PRO A 163 8.87 14.79 15.01
N GLN A 164 9.91 14.26 15.67
CA GLN A 164 10.79 14.98 16.57
C GLN A 164 11.96 15.72 15.88
N GLY A 165 12.13 15.59 14.56
CA GLY A 165 13.16 16.31 13.79
C GLY A 165 13.78 15.50 12.65
N LYS A 166 14.89 16.00 12.08
CA LYS A 166 15.58 15.38 10.94
C LYS A 166 17.04 15.03 11.24
N SER A 167 17.48 13.84 10.82
CA SER A 167 18.89 13.43 10.79
C SER A 167 19.32 13.24 9.34
N ARG A 168 20.56 13.59 9.01
CA ARG A 168 21.08 13.50 7.64
C ARG A 168 22.57 13.19 7.65
N PHE A 169 23.00 12.36 6.72
CA PHE A 169 24.39 12.15 6.36
C PHE A 169 24.55 12.54 4.89
N TYR A 170 25.51 13.40 4.61
CA TYR A 170 25.92 13.78 3.27
C TYR A 170 27.42 13.65 3.14
N GLY A 171 27.87 13.08 2.03
CA GLY A 171 29.28 12.99 1.66
C GLY A 171 29.45 13.15 0.15
N LYS A 172 30.48 13.88 -0.26
CA LYS A 172 30.84 14.08 -1.67
C LYS A 172 32.35 13.99 -1.82
N LEU A 173 32.78 13.26 -2.84
CA LEU A 173 34.18 13.19 -3.25
C LEU A 173 34.30 13.94 -4.58
N GLU A 174 35.26 14.83 -4.73
CA GLU A 174 35.50 15.54 -5.99
C GLU A 174 36.96 15.35 -6.43
N THR A 175 37.15 14.86 -7.65
CA THR A 175 38.47 14.67 -8.26
C THR A 175 39.00 15.99 -8.81
N LYS A 176 40.13 16.47 -8.28
CA LYS A 176 40.80 17.72 -8.70
C LYS A 176 42.01 17.49 -9.61
N GLY A 177 42.44 16.24 -9.77
CA GLY A 177 43.59 15.84 -10.60
C GLY A 177 44.00 14.39 -10.32
N GLU A 178 45.08 13.92 -10.96
CA GLU A 178 45.63 12.59 -10.71
C GLU A 178 46.04 12.47 -9.23
N ALA A 179 45.43 11.53 -8.50
CA ALA A 179 45.59 11.35 -7.05
C ALA A 179 45.23 12.56 -6.15
N HIS A 180 44.53 13.57 -6.66
CA HIS A 180 44.09 14.74 -5.88
C HIS A 180 42.57 14.75 -5.72
N TYR A 181 42.11 14.75 -4.48
CA TYR A 181 40.69 14.70 -4.14
C TYR A 181 40.33 15.73 -3.08
N SER A 182 39.12 16.30 -3.18
CA SER A 182 38.46 17.02 -2.09
C SER A 182 37.29 16.20 -1.56
N VAL A 183 37.15 16.15 -0.25
CA VAL A 183 36.04 15.48 0.44
C VAL A 183 35.23 16.57 1.13
N GLU A 184 33.92 16.54 0.90
CA GLU A 184 32.94 17.35 1.64
C GLU A 184 32.03 16.39 2.41
N SER A 185 31.79 16.69 3.68
CA SER A 185 30.91 15.89 4.52
C SER A 185 30.05 16.76 5.43
N LYS A 186 28.79 16.36 5.59
CA LYS A 186 27.85 16.99 6.52
C LYS A 186 27.04 15.93 7.26
N ILE A 187 27.02 16.02 8.58
CA ILE A 187 26.27 15.10 9.45
C ILE A 187 25.37 15.90 10.37
N GLU A 188 24.07 15.57 10.41
CA GLU A 188 23.04 16.15 11.26
C GLU A 188 22.38 15.03 12.07
N TRP A 189 22.30 15.16 13.40
CA TRP A 189 21.65 14.18 14.27
C TRP A 189 20.79 14.86 15.34
N LEU A 190 19.77 14.15 15.82
CA LEU A 190 18.77 14.67 16.75
C LEU A 190 18.86 14.12 18.17
N THR A 191 19.58 13.02 18.39
CA THR A 191 19.64 12.36 19.70
C THR A 191 20.70 13.03 20.60
N ASN A 192 20.46 13.04 21.91
CA ASN A 192 21.39 13.51 22.95
C ASN A 192 21.93 14.95 22.74
N GLY A 193 21.05 15.94 22.61
CA GLY A 193 21.42 17.35 22.46
C GLY A 193 21.56 17.83 21.01
N GLY A 194 21.55 16.91 20.05
CA GLY A 194 21.62 17.19 18.62
C GLY A 194 22.94 17.86 18.20
N GLY A 195 23.18 17.93 16.89
CA GLY A 195 24.38 18.59 16.39
C GLY A 195 24.48 18.58 14.88
N THR A 196 25.39 19.42 14.40
CA THR A 196 25.78 19.48 13.00
C THR A 196 27.30 19.45 12.91
N PHE A 197 27.82 18.53 12.11
CA PHE A 197 29.22 18.48 11.72
C PHE A 197 29.33 18.84 10.24
N VAL A 198 30.30 19.68 9.88
CA VAL A 198 30.63 20.06 8.50
C VAL A 198 32.14 20.03 8.35
N SER A 199 32.64 19.32 7.33
CA SER A 199 34.07 19.23 6.98
C SER A 199 34.29 19.17 5.49
#